data_AF-A0A7S2IKU9-F1
#
_entry.id   AF-A0A7S2IKU9-F1
#
_cell.length_a   1.000
_cell.length_b   1.000
_cell.length_c   1.000
_cell.angle_alpha   90.00
_cell.angle_beta   90.00
_cell.angle_gamma   90.00
#
_symmetry.space_group_name_H-M   'P 1'
#
loop_
_entity.id
_entity.type
_entity.pdbx_description
1 polymer ?
#
loop_
_entity_poly.entity_id
_entity_poly.type
_entity_poly.pdbx_seq_one_letter_code
_entity_poly.pdbx_strand_id
1 'polypeptide(L)'
;MIEYQTNAWSMSLLCRLKGTVVLQALAWGVPCALLAPLSHFVIFDWIEYEFDWGYSSLDAVWSSFTFVLGFLVVFRTQSAYNRYWEGAMLLREARGEWFNAFSSLLAFCSSDAEKQDAVVAFQFGLVRLFSALHFASMQTISDSALENDMVQLKGLDADSLAYLRSIPSANHRHELVHQWIQRLTVENVRSGVLDIAPPILSRSFQELSRGSVAVTKARNMSDVM
;
A
#
# COMPACT_ATOMS: atom_id res chain seq x y z
N MET A 1 -6.66 -7.40 3.85
CA MET A 1 -6.70 -7.01 5.27
C MET A 1 -7.42 -8.09 6.05
N ILE A 2 -6.83 -8.64 7.11
CA ILE A 2 -7.47 -9.66 7.96
C ILE A 2 -8.42 -8.90 8.91
N GLU A 3 -9.72 -9.15 8.82
CA GLU A 3 -10.68 -8.62 9.78
C GLU A 3 -10.60 -9.41 11.09
N TYR A 4 -10.08 -8.75 12.12
CA TYR A 4 -10.06 -9.29 13.47
C TYR A 4 -11.39 -8.99 14.16
N GLN A 5 -12.20 -10.01 14.37
CA GLN A 5 -13.35 -9.91 15.29
C GLN A 5 -12.85 -10.23 16.69
N THR A 6 -12.80 -9.21 17.54
CA THR A 6 -12.29 -9.27 18.92
C THR A 6 -13.14 -10.08 19.90
N ASN A 7 -14.32 -10.57 19.48
CA ASN A 7 -15.34 -11.08 20.41
C ASN A 7 -15.47 -12.62 20.48
N ALA A 8 -14.66 -13.40 19.78
CA ALA A 8 -14.69 -14.87 19.93
C ALA A 8 -13.29 -15.48 19.81
N TRP A 9 -12.94 -16.31 20.81
CA TRP A 9 -11.79 -17.21 20.91
C TRP A 9 -10.87 -17.29 19.68
N SER A 10 -9.65 -16.76 19.86
CA SER A 10 -8.58 -16.68 18.85
C SER A 10 -8.19 -18.02 18.19
N MET A 11 -8.64 -19.16 18.71
CA MET A 11 -8.40 -20.48 18.12
C MET A 11 -9.12 -20.68 16.77
N SER A 12 -10.26 -20.03 16.55
CA SER A 12 -10.96 -20.07 15.24
C SER A 12 -10.13 -19.40 14.13
N LEU A 13 -9.25 -18.46 14.50
CA LEU A 13 -8.32 -17.81 13.57
C LEU A 13 -7.32 -18.82 12.98
N LEU A 14 -6.89 -19.82 13.75
CA LEU A 14 -5.93 -20.84 13.31
C LEU A 14 -6.51 -21.75 12.21
N CYS A 15 -7.83 -21.94 12.20
CA CYS A 15 -8.52 -22.80 11.23
C CYS A 15 -9.03 -22.05 9.99
N ARG A 16 -8.78 -20.73 9.87
CA ARG A 16 -9.16 -20.00 8.65
C ARG A 16 -8.23 -20.39 7.50
N LEU A 17 -8.79 -20.60 6.31
CA LEU A 17 -8.04 -20.97 5.11
C LEU A 17 -7.40 -19.76 4.40
N LYS A 18 -7.92 -18.54 4.61
CA LYS A 18 -7.49 -17.33 3.91
C LYS A 18 -6.62 -16.44 4.80
N GLY A 19 -5.37 -16.23 4.40
CA GLY A 19 -4.41 -15.36 5.10
C GLY A 19 -3.69 -16.01 6.29
N THR A 20 -3.74 -17.34 6.41
CA THR A 20 -3.21 -18.07 7.56
C THR A 20 -1.83 -18.63 7.28
N VAL A 21 -0.89 -18.34 8.20
CA VAL A 21 0.51 -18.78 8.12
C VAL A 21 0.66 -20.28 8.41
N VAL A 22 -0.29 -20.87 9.15
CA VAL A 22 -0.25 -22.28 9.58
C VAL A 22 -0.18 -23.25 8.39
N LEU A 23 -0.97 -23.05 7.33
CA LEU A 23 -0.95 -23.95 6.17
C LEU A 23 0.38 -23.87 5.40
N GLN A 24 0.95 -22.67 5.30
CA GLN A 24 2.27 -22.48 4.71
C GLN A 24 3.39 -23.08 5.59
N ALA A 25 3.27 -22.93 6.92
CA ALA A 25 4.22 -23.53 7.86
C ALA A 25 4.14 -25.05 7.85
N LEU A 26 2.94 -25.64 7.76
CA LEU A 26 2.73 -27.09 7.67
C LEU A 26 3.34 -27.68 6.40
N ALA A 27 3.30 -26.96 5.27
CA ALA A 27 3.91 -27.41 4.02
C ALA A 27 5.42 -27.68 4.15
N TRP A 28 6.12 -26.94 5.02
CA TRP A 28 7.54 -27.15 5.33
C TRP A 28 7.76 -28.00 6.57
N GLY A 29 6.90 -27.89 7.58
CA GLY A 29 7.02 -28.61 8.84
C GLY A 29 6.77 -30.11 8.71
N VAL A 30 5.79 -30.53 7.90
CA VAL A 30 5.44 -31.95 7.74
C VAL A 30 6.58 -32.76 7.08
N PRO A 31 7.20 -32.32 5.97
CA PRO A 31 8.36 -33.02 5.41
C PRO A 31 9.52 -33.14 6.41
N CYS A 32 9.86 -32.07 7.13
CA CYS A 32 10.92 -32.10 8.15
C CYS A 32 10.59 -33.07 9.29
N ALA A 33 9.33 -33.09 9.74
CA ALA A 33 8.86 -33.99 10.78
C ALA A 33 8.86 -35.46 10.34
N LEU A 34 8.65 -35.76 9.05
CA LEU A 34 8.74 -37.12 8.51
C LEU A 34 10.19 -37.56 8.26
N LEU A 35 11.07 -36.64 7.89
CA LEU A 35 12.50 -36.93 7.69
C LEU A 35 13.20 -37.35 8.99
N ALA A 36 12.80 -36.80 10.14
CA ALA A 36 13.38 -37.14 11.43
C ALA A 36 13.25 -38.64 11.81
N PRO A 37 12.06 -39.26 11.88
CA PRO A 37 11.92 -40.69 12.18
C PRO A 37 12.48 -41.57 11.06
N LEU A 38 12.43 -41.12 9.80
CA LEU A 38 13.04 -41.85 8.68
C LEU A 38 14.57 -41.96 8.87
N SER A 39 15.22 -40.85 9.26
CA SER A 39 16.66 -40.83 9.53
C SER A 39 17.02 -41.72 10.73
N HIS A 40 16.19 -41.74 11.78
CA HIS A 40 16.36 -42.62 12.92
C HIS A 40 16.28 -44.10 12.52
N PHE A 41 15.25 -44.51 11.78
CA PHE A 41 15.08 -45.90 11.33
C PHE A 41 16.27 -46.37 10.46
N VAL A 42 16.73 -45.54 9.52
CA VAL A 42 17.86 -45.90 8.66
C VAL A 42 19.16 -46.07 9.45
N ILE A 43 19.44 -45.20 10.43
CA ILE A 43 20.70 -45.24 11.17
C ILE A 43 20.75 -46.40 12.17
N PHE A 44 19.66 -46.61 12.92
CA PHE A 44 19.65 -47.58 14.03
C PHE A 44 19.24 -48.99 13.57
N ASP A 45 18.23 -49.12 12.69
CA ASP A 45 17.71 -50.44 12.30
C ASP A 45 18.34 -50.99 11.02
N TRP A 46 18.82 -50.12 10.10
CA TRP A 46 19.33 -50.58 8.79
C TRP A 46 20.86 -50.61 8.71
N ILE A 47 21.53 -49.66 9.35
CA ILE A 47 23.00 -49.56 9.36
C ILE A 47 23.58 -50.20 10.64
N GLU A 48 22.76 -50.51 11.65
CA GLU A 48 23.15 -51.07 12.96
C GLU A 48 24.33 -50.29 13.61
N TYR A 49 24.34 -48.96 13.44
CA TYR A 49 25.40 -48.13 13.97
C TYR A 49 25.15 -47.79 15.44
N GLU A 50 25.95 -48.35 16.35
CA GLU A 50 25.98 -47.90 17.76
C GLU A 50 26.58 -46.50 17.84
N PHE A 51 25.69 -45.50 17.91
CA PHE A 51 26.10 -44.12 18.10
C PHE A 51 26.45 -43.86 19.58
N ASP A 52 27.72 -43.53 19.86
CA ASP A 52 28.19 -43.15 21.20
C ASP A 52 27.58 -41.80 21.60
N TRP A 53 26.81 -41.76 22.69
CA TRP A 53 26.03 -40.60 23.11
C TRP A 53 26.86 -39.49 23.81
N GLY A 54 28.16 -39.37 23.49
CA GLY A 54 29.04 -38.29 23.95
C GLY A 54 28.72 -36.90 23.37
N TYR A 55 27.46 -36.47 23.43
CA TYR A 55 26.80 -35.40 22.65
C TYR A 55 27.10 -33.94 23.07
N SER A 56 28.15 -33.63 23.81
CA SER A 56 28.39 -32.24 24.25
C SER A 56 28.63 -31.26 23.10
N SER A 57 29.23 -31.73 22.00
CA SER A 57 29.51 -30.90 20.82
C SER A 57 28.27 -30.64 19.95
N LEU A 58 27.38 -31.63 19.80
CA LEU A 58 26.16 -31.52 19.00
C LEU A 58 25.12 -30.62 19.69
N ASP A 59 24.99 -30.71 21.01
CA ASP A 59 24.13 -29.80 21.79
C ASP A 59 24.59 -28.34 21.67
N ALA A 60 25.91 -28.11 21.68
CA ALA A 60 26.48 -26.78 21.49
C ALA A 60 26.23 -26.24 20.07
N VAL A 61 26.36 -27.08 19.04
CA VAL A 61 26.05 -26.71 17.64
C VAL A 61 24.55 -26.40 17.48
N TRP A 62 23.67 -27.24 18.02
CA TRP A 62 22.22 -27.01 17.97
C TRP A 62 21.80 -25.73 18.69
N SER A 63 22.35 -25.48 19.88
CA SER A 63 22.08 -24.28 20.66
C SER A 63 22.54 -23.01 19.93
N SER A 64 23.75 -23.01 19.38
CA SER A 64 24.27 -21.88 18.60
C SER A 64 23.47 -21.62 17.31
N PHE A 65 23.09 -22.69 16.60
CA PHE A 65 22.21 -22.58 15.43
C PHE A 65 20.83 -21.99 15.78
N THR A 66 20.19 -22.52 16.83
CA THR A 66 18.87 -22.05 17.29
C THR A 66 18.94 -20.59 17.73
N PHE A 67 20.01 -20.20 18.41
CA PHE A 67 20.24 -18.82 18.81
C PHE A 67 20.35 -17.88 17.60
N VAL A 68 21.18 -18.21 16.61
CA VAL A 68 21.35 -17.39 15.40
C VAL A 68 20.06 -17.33 14.59
N LEU A 69 19.35 -18.45 14.43
CA LEU A 69 18.07 -18.50 13.73
C LEU A 69 17.03 -17.62 14.45
N GLY A 70 16.91 -17.75 15.77
CA GLY A 70 16.00 -16.94 16.58
C GLY A 70 16.29 -15.44 16.46
N PHE A 71 17.58 -15.07 16.53
CA PHE A 71 18.02 -13.70 16.33
C PHE A 71 17.65 -13.17 14.94
N LEU A 72 17.95 -13.92 13.87
CA LEU A 72 17.64 -13.52 12.50
C LEU A 72 16.15 -13.37 12.26
N VAL A 73 15.32 -14.27 12.82
CA VAL A 73 13.86 -14.19 12.71
C VAL A 73 13.34 -12.90 13.36
N VAL A 74 13.78 -12.59 14.57
CA VAL A 74 13.36 -11.35 15.26
C VAL A 74 13.84 -10.12 14.49
N PHE A 75 15.11 -10.08 14.08
CA PHE A 75 15.69 -8.96 13.37
C PHE A 75 14.99 -8.70 12.04
N ARG A 76 14.75 -9.75 11.24
CA ARG A 76 14.06 -9.65 9.95
C ARG A 76 12.61 -9.22 10.13
N THR A 77 11.92 -9.77 11.12
CA THR A 77 10.52 -9.42 11.41
C THR A 77 10.41 -7.96 11.87
N GLN A 78 11.32 -7.50 12.72
CA GLN A 78 11.33 -6.10 13.17
C GLN A 78 11.62 -5.14 12.01
N SER A 79 12.58 -5.45 11.15
CA SER A 79 12.89 -4.63 9.96
C SER A 79 11.68 -4.55 9.01
N ALA A 80 11.01 -5.68 8.75
CA ALA A 80 9.81 -5.71 7.92
C ALA A 80 8.64 -4.94 8.56
N TYR A 81 8.46 -5.06 9.88
CA TYR A 81 7.42 -4.33 10.61
C TYR A 81 7.61 -2.81 10.53
N ASN A 82 8.84 -2.33 10.74
CA ASN A 82 9.16 -0.91 10.65
C ASN A 82 8.84 -0.36 9.24
N ARG A 83 9.24 -1.08 8.19
CA ARG A 83 8.95 -0.72 6.79
C ARG A 83 7.45 -0.68 6.49
N TYR A 84 6.72 -1.70 6.95
CA TYR A 84 5.27 -1.76 6.78
C TYR A 84 4.59 -0.56 7.44
N TRP A 85 4.98 -0.24 8.68
CA TRP A 85 4.36 0.85 9.42
C TRP A 85 4.70 2.22 8.81
N GLU A 86 5.95 2.44 8.42
CA GLU A 86 6.38 3.67 7.77
C GLU A 86 5.67 3.88 6.42
N GLY A 87 5.58 2.85 5.57
CA GLY A 87 4.81 2.91 4.32
C GLY A 87 3.33 3.20 4.55
N ALA A 88 2.70 2.57 5.55
CA ALA A 88 1.31 2.81 5.92
C ALA A 88 1.08 4.25 6.42
N MET A 89 2.03 4.83 7.15
CA MET A 89 1.95 6.21 7.64
C MET A 89 2.08 7.22 6.48
N LEU A 90 2.99 7.00 5.54
CA LEU A 90 3.14 7.84 4.34
C LEU A 90 1.86 7.85 3.48
N LEU A 91 1.21 6.70 3.31
CA LEU A 91 -0.08 6.63 2.59
C LEU A 91 -1.20 7.38 3.30
N ARG A 92 -1.24 7.33 4.64
CA ARG A 92 -2.20 8.10 5.44
C ARG A 92 -1.93 9.60 5.36
N GLU A 93 -0.66 10.01 5.39
CA GLU A 93 -0.24 11.39 5.20
C GLU A 93 -0.68 11.90 3.82
N ALA A 94 -0.41 11.15 2.75
CA ALA A 94 -0.83 11.50 1.39
C ALA A 94 -2.34 11.73 1.30
N ARG A 95 -3.13 10.81 1.87
CA ARG A 95 -4.59 10.94 1.93
C ARG A 95 -5.04 12.18 2.70
N GLY A 96 -4.41 12.48 3.84
CA GLY A 96 -4.74 13.64 4.66
C GLY A 96 -4.47 14.96 3.94
N GLU A 97 -3.30 15.09 3.31
CA GLU A 97 -2.91 16.26 2.53
C GLU A 97 -3.84 16.48 1.33
N TRP A 98 -4.18 15.42 0.58
CA TRP A 98 -5.12 15.53 -0.53
C TRP A 98 -6.54 15.87 -0.09
N PHE A 99 -7.00 15.32 1.04
CA PHE A 99 -8.29 15.67 1.59
C PHE A 99 -8.35 17.16 1.98
N ASN A 100 -7.30 17.69 2.60
CA ASN A 100 -7.21 19.11 2.94
C ASN A 100 -7.22 20.00 1.69
N ALA A 101 -6.44 19.64 0.67
CA ALA A 101 -6.41 20.37 -0.60
C ALA A 101 -7.80 20.38 -1.26
N PHE A 102 -8.44 19.22 -1.34
CA PHE A 102 -9.78 19.05 -1.89
C PHE A 102 -10.82 19.87 -1.12
N SER A 103 -10.85 19.75 0.20
CA SER A 103 -11.77 20.48 1.06
C SER A 103 -11.61 22.00 0.93
N SER A 104 -10.36 22.48 0.83
CA SER A 104 -10.07 23.89 0.64
C SER A 104 -10.60 24.40 -0.70
N LEU A 105 -10.36 23.65 -1.78
CA LEU A 105 -10.84 24.02 -3.13
C LEU A 105 -12.37 24.04 -3.22
N LEU A 106 -13.07 23.15 -2.53
CA LEU A 106 -14.53 23.23 -2.41
C LEU A 106 -14.99 24.49 -1.68
N ALA A 107 -14.31 24.84 -0.58
CA ALA A 107 -14.64 26.02 0.21
C ALA A 107 -14.37 27.35 -0.51
N PHE A 108 -13.48 27.37 -1.51
CA PHE A 108 -13.15 28.56 -2.30
C PHE A 108 -14.10 28.82 -3.48
N CYS A 109 -15.10 27.96 -3.68
CA CYS A 109 -16.09 28.15 -4.72
C CYS A 109 -16.94 29.40 -4.44
N SER A 110 -17.29 30.14 -5.49
CA SER A 110 -18.12 31.34 -5.40
C SER A 110 -19.55 31.01 -4.93
N SER A 111 -20.13 31.90 -4.12
CA SER A 111 -21.53 31.82 -3.66
C SER A 111 -22.52 32.51 -4.63
N ASP A 112 -22.02 33.02 -5.76
CA ASP A 112 -22.82 33.73 -6.75
C ASP A 112 -23.85 32.80 -7.41
N ALA A 113 -25.13 33.23 -7.42
CA ALA A 113 -26.24 32.47 -7.97
C ALA A 113 -26.07 32.22 -9.48
N GLU A 114 -25.49 33.17 -10.22
CA GLU A 114 -25.29 33.05 -11.67
C GLU A 114 -24.23 32.01 -12.05
N LYS A 115 -23.36 31.64 -11.10
CA LYS A 115 -22.24 30.71 -11.33
C LYS A 115 -22.45 29.33 -10.71
N GLN A 116 -23.60 29.07 -10.09
CA GLN A 116 -23.85 27.81 -9.39
C GLN A 116 -23.67 26.58 -10.28
N ASP A 117 -24.14 26.63 -11.52
CA ASP A 117 -23.96 25.52 -12.47
C ASP A 117 -22.48 25.25 -12.78
N ALA A 118 -21.68 26.31 -12.94
CA ALA A 118 -20.24 26.19 -13.18
C ALA A 118 -19.49 25.70 -11.93
N VAL A 119 -19.89 26.15 -10.74
CA VAL A 119 -19.37 25.64 -9.45
C VAL A 119 -19.64 24.15 -9.33
N VAL A 120 -20.87 23.71 -9.59
CA VAL A 120 -21.25 22.28 -9.53
C VAL A 120 -20.43 21.46 -10.53
N ALA A 121 -20.25 21.95 -11.76
CA ALA A 121 -19.41 21.30 -12.77
C ALA A 121 -17.95 21.18 -12.31
N PHE A 122 -17.38 22.25 -11.72
CA PHE A 122 -16.04 22.23 -11.15
C PHE A 122 -15.91 21.22 -10.01
N GLN A 123 -16.84 21.20 -9.06
CA GLN A 123 -16.82 20.28 -7.92
C GLN A 123 -16.86 18.82 -8.37
N PHE A 124 -17.71 18.48 -9.34
CA PHE A 124 -17.75 17.13 -9.92
C PHE A 124 -16.45 16.76 -10.65
N GLY A 125 -15.89 17.69 -11.43
CA GLY A 125 -14.59 17.49 -12.09
C GLY A 125 -13.48 17.25 -11.07
N LEU A 126 -13.47 18.02 -9.98
CA LEU A 126 -12.48 17.95 -8.93
C LEU A 126 -12.54 16.60 -8.18
N VAL A 127 -13.73 16.16 -7.75
CA VAL A 127 -13.93 14.85 -7.08
C VAL A 127 -13.38 13.71 -7.95
N ARG A 128 -13.68 13.75 -9.24
CA ARG A 128 -13.24 12.74 -10.22
C ARG A 128 -11.72 12.73 -10.35
N LEU A 129 -11.09 13.88 -10.52
CA LEU A 129 -9.64 13.97 -10.63
C LEU A 129 -8.92 13.54 -9.34
N PHE A 130 -9.42 13.91 -8.16
CA PHE A 130 -8.85 13.43 -6.89
C PHE A 130 -9.01 11.92 -6.70
N SER A 131 -10.12 11.35 -7.16
CA SER A 131 -10.32 9.89 -7.17
C SER A 131 -9.35 9.20 -8.12
N ALA A 132 -9.14 9.77 -9.32
CA ALA A 132 -8.16 9.29 -10.29
C ALA A 132 -6.72 9.40 -9.76
N LEU A 133 -6.39 10.48 -9.04
CA LEU A 133 -5.08 10.69 -8.42
C LEU A 133 -4.81 9.62 -7.36
N HIS A 134 -5.78 9.36 -6.48
CA HIS A 134 -5.66 8.34 -5.46
C HIS A 134 -5.52 6.94 -6.06
N PHE A 135 -6.24 6.65 -7.14
CA PHE A 135 -6.11 5.37 -7.82
C PHE A 135 -4.74 5.22 -8.52
N ALA A 136 -4.30 6.25 -9.25
CA ALA A 136 -3.00 6.25 -9.92
C ALA A 136 -1.84 6.10 -8.93
N SER A 137 -1.93 6.73 -7.75
CA SER A 137 -0.91 6.59 -6.71
C SER A 137 -0.85 5.18 -6.13
N MET A 138 -2.00 4.54 -5.87
CA MET A 138 -2.04 3.15 -5.40
C MET A 138 -1.44 2.19 -6.44
N GLN A 139 -1.66 2.44 -7.73
CA GLN A 139 -1.01 1.68 -8.80
C GLN A 139 0.51 1.85 -8.85
N THR A 140 1.06 2.96 -8.34
CA THR A 140 2.53 3.13 -8.29
C THR A 140 3.20 2.30 -7.18
N ILE A 141 2.44 1.88 -6.16
CA ILE A 141 2.98 1.18 -4.98
C ILE A 141 2.61 -0.31 -5.01
N SER A 142 1.55 -0.68 -5.73
CA SER A 142 1.08 -2.05 -5.86
C SER A 142 1.68 -2.75 -7.09
N ASP A 143 2.47 -3.80 -6.87
CA ASP A 143 2.92 -4.74 -7.92
C ASP A 143 1.77 -5.58 -8.50
N SER A 144 0.71 -5.80 -7.70
CA SER A 144 -0.49 -6.42 -8.21
C SER A 144 -1.09 -5.52 -9.28
N ALA A 145 -1.23 -6.09 -10.48
CA ALA A 145 -2.05 -5.57 -11.55
C ALA A 145 -3.45 -5.24 -11.00
N LEU A 146 -3.60 -4.03 -10.46
CA LEU A 146 -4.88 -3.35 -10.33
C LEU A 146 -5.32 -3.02 -11.76
N GLU A 147 -5.55 -4.09 -12.52
CA GLU A 147 -6.01 -4.09 -13.88
C GLU A 147 -7.44 -3.54 -13.85
N ASN A 148 -7.58 -2.38 -14.50
CA ASN A 148 -8.80 -1.93 -15.17
C ASN A 148 -9.97 -1.37 -14.36
N ASP A 149 -10.01 -1.45 -13.04
CA ASP A 149 -11.02 -0.70 -12.26
C ASP A 149 -10.57 0.73 -11.95
N MET A 150 -10.01 1.41 -12.96
CA MET A 150 -10.00 2.87 -12.98
C MET A 150 -11.48 3.27 -12.94
N VAL A 151 -11.95 3.60 -11.73
CA VAL A 151 -13.31 4.04 -11.40
C VAL A 151 -13.92 4.75 -12.60
N GLN A 152 -15.12 4.34 -13.03
CA GLN A 152 -15.81 4.98 -14.15
C GLN A 152 -15.87 6.50 -13.91
N LEU A 153 -14.91 7.23 -14.47
CA LEU A 153 -14.80 8.68 -14.45
C LEU A 153 -15.81 9.25 -15.45
N LYS A 154 -17.08 8.84 -15.34
CA LYS A 154 -18.17 9.32 -16.18
C LYS A 154 -18.20 10.85 -16.06
N GLY A 155 -17.76 11.52 -17.13
CA GLY A 155 -17.69 12.98 -17.23
C GLY A 155 -16.29 13.60 -17.13
N LEU A 156 -15.21 12.81 -17.21
CA LEU A 156 -14.06 13.24 -18.03
C LEU A 156 -14.38 12.92 -19.50
N ASP A 157 -13.83 13.70 -20.41
CA ASP A 157 -13.88 13.39 -21.84
C ASP A 157 -13.28 12.00 -22.12
N ALA A 158 -13.93 11.28 -23.03
CA ALA A 158 -13.50 9.92 -23.39
C ALA A 158 -12.06 9.91 -23.91
N ASP A 159 -11.64 10.99 -24.57
CA ASP A 159 -10.30 11.14 -25.15
C ASP A 159 -9.22 11.28 -24.07
N SER A 160 -9.42 12.12 -23.05
CA SER A 160 -8.45 12.19 -21.93
C SER A 160 -8.39 10.90 -21.14
N LEU A 161 -9.50 10.17 -20.97
CA LEU A 161 -9.47 8.85 -20.34
C LEU A 161 -8.72 7.82 -21.19
N ALA A 162 -8.92 7.84 -22.51
CA ALA A 162 -8.16 7.00 -23.43
C ALA A 162 -6.66 7.34 -23.39
N TYR A 163 -6.32 8.63 -23.34
CA TYR A 163 -4.95 9.09 -23.21
C TYR A 163 -4.32 8.65 -21.88
N LEU A 164 -5.02 8.83 -20.76
CA LEU A 164 -4.53 8.40 -19.44
C LEU A 164 -4.28 6.88 -19.39
N ARG A 165 -5.15 6.09 -20.04
CA ARG A 165 -4.97 4.64 -20.17
C ARG A 165 -3.85 4.23 -21.13
N SER A 166 -3.54 5.06 -22.13
CA SER A 166 -2.46 4.79 -23.09
C SER A 166 -1.07 4.90 -22.47
N ILE A 167 -0.93 5.58 -21.33
CA ILE A 167 0.34 5.79 -20.65
C ILE A 167 0.71 4.51 -19.89
N PRO A 168 1.85 3.86 -20.19
CA PRO A 168 2.23 2.61 -19.55
C PRO A 168 2.66 2.80 -18.08
N SER A 169 3.38 3.88 -17.78
CA SER A 169 3.91 4.14 -16.43
C SER A 169 2.84 4.69 -15.49
N ALA A 170 2.60 4.00 -14.37
CA ALA A 170 1.70 4.47 -13.31
C ALA A 170 2.14 5.83 -12.73
N ASN A 171 3.45 6.08 -12.68
CA ASN A 171 3.98 7.34 -12.19
C ASN A 171 3.60 8.52 -13.09
N HIS A 172 3.75 8.34 -14.41
CA HIS A 172 3.36 9.38 -15.36
C HIS A 172 1.84 9.63 -15.35
N ARG A 173 1.02 8.59 -15.12
CA ARG A 173 -0.43 8.76 -14.90
C ARG A 173 -0.72 9.61 -13.66
N HIS A 174 -0.03 9.35 -12.55
CA HIS A 174 -0.15 10.13 -11.31
C HIS A 174 0.22 11.61 -11.53
N GLU A 175 1.37 11.87 -12.14
CA GLU A 175 1.85 13.23 -12.43
C GLU A 175 0.91 13.99 -13.38
N LEU A 176 0.36 13.30 -14.39
CA LEU A 176 -0.59 13.89 -15.33
C LEU A 176 -1.89 14.32 -14.64
N VAL A 177 -2.46 13.47 -13.79
CA VAL A 177 -3.69 13.81 -13.04
C VAL A 177 -3.42 14.96 -12.07
N HIS A 178 -2.26 14.98 -11.42
CA HIS A 178 -1.84 16.10 -10.59
C HIS A 178 -1.81 17.42 -11.38
N GLN A 179 -1.25 17.40 -12.59
CA GLN A 179 -1.25 18.56 -13.50
C GLN A 179 -2.68 18.97 -13.93
N TRP A 180 -3.56 18.01 -14.21
CA TRP A 180 -4.96 18.29 -14.57
C TRP A 180 -5.72 18.97 -13.44
N ILE A 181 -5.50 18.58 -12.19
CA ILE A 181 -6.08 19.26 -11.02
C ILE A 181 -5.61 20.71 -10.97
N GLN A 182 -4.31 20.94 -11.10
CA GLN A 182 -3.76 22.30 -11.09
C GLN A 182 -4.32 23.16 -12.22
N ARG A 183 -4.41 22.60 -13.43
CA ARG A 183 -4.97 23.28 -14.59
C ARG A 183 -6.45 23.63 -14.41
N LEU A 184 -7.26 22.65 -13.99
CA LEU A 184 -8.69 22.85 -13.72
C LEU A 184 -8.90 23.97 -12.69
N THR A 185 -8.11 23.98 -11.62
CA THR A 185 -8.16 25.03 -10.60
C THR A 185 -7.81 26.40 -11.18
N VAL A 186 -6.71 26.52 -11.94
CA VAL A 186 -6.29 27.82 -12.53
C VAL A 186 -7.32 28.35 -13.53
N GLU A 187 -7.91 27.49 -14.35
CA GLU A 187 -8.97 27.87 -15.30
C GLU A 187 -10.22 28.39 -14.55
N ASN A 188 -10.62 27.73 -13.46
CA ASN A 188 -11.78 28.14 -12.66
C ASN A 188 -11.55 29.42 -11.84
N VAL A 189 -10.31 29.71 -11.44
CA VAL A 189 -9.94 31.02 -10.87
C VAL A 189 -10.10 32.12 -11.90
N ARG A 190 -9.62 31.92 -13.14
CA ARG A 190 -9.74 32.93 -14.21
C ARG A 190 -11.18 33.23 -14.60
N SER A 191 -12.04 32.20 -14.58
CA SER A 191 -13.48 32.35 -14.83
C SER A 191 -14.26 32.98 -13.67
N GLY A 192 -13.64 33.16 -12.50
CA GLY A 192 -14.29 33.66 -11.29
C GLY A 192 -15.27 32.66 -10.64
N VAL A 193 -15.14 31.36 -10.94
CA VAL A 193 -15.81 30.25 -10.25
C VAL A 193 -15.16 30.00 -8.89
N LEU A 194 -13.84 30.15 -8.81
CA LEU A 194 -13.08 30.21 -7.56
C LEU A 194 -12.82 31.69 -7.23
N ASP A 195 -13.44 32.18 -6.16
CA ASP A 195 -13.34 33.58 -5.73
C ASP A 195 -12.51 33.67 -4.45
N ILE A 196 -11.19 33.56 -4.61
CA ILE A 196 -10.26 33.57 -3.50
C ILE A 196 -8.94 34.26 -3.86
N ALA A 197 -8.31 34.88 -2.86
CA ALA A 197 -7.02 35.51 -3.04
C ALA A 197 -5.91 34.47 -3.37
N PRO A 198 -4.98 34.78 -4.29
CA PRO A 198 -3.90 33.87 -4.70
C PRO A 198 -3.04 33.27 -3.56
N PRO A 199 -2.74 33.98 -2.46
CA PRO A 199 -1.97 33.40 -1.36
C PRO A 199 -2.68 32.24 -0.66
N ILE A 200 -4.00 32.28 -0.56
CA ILE A 200 -4.81 31.23 0.07
C ILE A 200 -4.91 30.03 -0.85
N LEU A 201 -5.10 30.27 -2.15
CA LEU A 201 -5.08 29.23 -3.18
C LEU A 201 -3.76 28.46 -3.20
N SER A 202 -2.63 29.17 -3.05
CA SER A 202 -1.30 28.57 -3.05
C SER A 202 -1.12 27.48 -1.99
N ARG A 203 -1.82 27.58 -0.85
CA ARG A 203 -1.80 26.53 0.19
C ARG A 203 -2.38 25.21 -0.32
N SER A 204 -3.46 25.24 -1.08
CA SER A 204 -4.07 24.02 -1.65
C SER A 204 -3.15 23.30 -2.63
N PHE A 205 -2.33 24.04 -3.39
CA PHE A 205 -1.31 23.45 -4.27
C PHE A 205 -0.14 22.88 -3.49
N GLN A 206 0.24 23.49 -2.37
CA GLN A 206 1.27 22.93 -1.48
C GLN A 206 0.80 21.62 -0.85
N GLU A 207 -0.43 21.57 -0.36
CA GLU A 207 -1.05 20.35 0.19
C GLU A 207 -1.12 19.24 -0.86
N LEU A 208 -1.59 19.55 -2.08
CA LEU A 208 -1.62 18.60 -3.19
C LEU A 208 -0.23 18.02 -3.51
N SER A 209 0.78 18.90 -3.53
CA SER A 209 2.18 18.52 -3.77
C SER A 209 2.75 17.65 -2.65
N ARG A 210 2.54 18.03 -1.38
CA ARG A 210 2.99 17.25 -0.22
C ARG A 210 2.45 15.83 -0.25
N GLY A 211 1.18 15.65 -0.59
CA GLY A 211 0.60 14.31 -0.73
C GLY A 211 1.26 13.49 -1.84
N SER A 212 1.62 14.11 -2.97
CA SER A 212 2.39 13.43 -4.03
C SER A 212 3.81 13.05 -3.59
N VAL A 213 4.47 13.90 -2.81
CA VAL A 213 5.80 13.58 -2.24
C VAL A 213 5.72 12.40 -1.28
N ALA A 214 4.68 12.32 -0.45
CA ALA A 214 4.47 11.20 0.47
C ALA A 214 4.30 9.86 -0.29
N VAL A 215 3.57 9.86 -1.41
CA VAL A 215 3.45 8.70 -2.30
C VAL A 215 4.79 8.29 -2.89
N THR A 216 5.57 9.25 -3.41
CA THR A 216 6.89 8.96 -3.98
C THR A 216 7.83 8.35 -2.94
N LYS A 217 7.78 8.84 -1.69
CA LYS A 217 8.53 8.24 -0.58
C LYS A 217 8.09 6.80 -0.32
N ALA A 218 6.77 6.54 -0.30
CA ALA A 218 6.24 5.20 -0.10
C ALA A 218 6.66 4.23 -1.23
N ARG A 219 6.68 4.70 -2.48
CA ARG A 219 7.18 3.93 -3.63
C ARG A 219 8.68 3.64 -3.54
N ASN A 220 9.49 4.62 -3.15
CA ASN A 220 10.93 4.37 -3.00
C ASN A 220 11.22 3.28 -1.95
N MET A 221 10.32 3.08 -0.98
CA MET A 221 10.43 1.96 -0.03
C MET A 221 10.04 0.61 -0.64
N SER A 222 9.16 0.56 -1.64
CA SER A 222 8.88 -0.67 -2.39
C SER A 222 9.99 -0.99 -3.39
N ASP A 223 10.57 0.00 -4.05
CA ASP A 223 11.55 -0.18 -5.13
C ASP A 223 12.96 -0.61 -4.64
N VAL A 224 13.28 -0.37 -3.36
CA VAL A 224 14.60 -0.70 -2.76
C VAL A 224 14.61 -2.09 -2.10
N MET A 225 13.67 -2.96 -2.47
CA MET A 225 13.66 -4.40 -2.12
C MET A 225 14.21 -5.26 -3.24
#